data_AF-A0A0L8KFI6-F1
#
_entry.id   AF-A0A0L8KFI6-F1
#
_cell.length_a   1.000
_cell.length_b   1.000
_cell.length_c   1.000
_cell.angle_alpha   90.00
_cell.angle_beta   90.00
_cell.angle_gamma   90.00
#
_symmetry.space_group_name_H-M   'P 1'
#
loop_
_entity.id
_entity.type
_entity.pdbx_description
1 polymer ?
#
loop_
_entity_poly.entity_id
_entity_poly.type
_entity_poly.pdbx_seq_one_letter_code
_entity_poly.pdbx_strand_id
1 'polypeptide(L)'
;MSAGIIAYFKFRERSLNLQQTADSIDLELQAYALKIRRYRDLPNDQATATFAEEVERIREEQRKKELQLEQPPEATPQQRPQTV
;
A
#
# COMPACT_ATOMS: atom_id res chain seq x y z
N MET A 1 -19.18 -4.43 23.54
CA MET A 1 -18.59 -5.39 22.58
C MET A 1 -18.08 -4.60 21.37
N SER A 2 -16.82 -4.17 21.31
CA SER A 2 -16.32 -3.53 20.05
C SER A 2 -14.80 -3.51 19.89
N ALA A 3 -14.00 -3.40 20.97
CA ALA A 3 -12.55 -3.29 20.85
C ALA A 3 -11.85 -4.51 20.23
N GLY A 4 -12.24 -5.74 20.60
CA GLY A 4 -11.64 -6.98 20.06
C GLY A 4 -11.98 -7.25 18.59
N ILE A 5 -13.16 -6.84 18.14
CA ILE A 5 -13.58 -6.96 16.74
C ILE A 5 -12.80 -5.96 15.87
N ILE A 6 -12.63 -4.72 16.32
CA ILE A 6 -11.85 -3.68 15.63
C ILE A 6 -10.38 -4.10 15.49
N ALA A 7 -9.78 -4.65 16.55
CA ALA A 7 -8.39 -5.13 16.50
C ALA A 7 -8.19 -6.26 15.46
N TYR A 8 -9.12 -7.22 15.39
CA TYR A 8 -9.08 -8.29 14.40
C TYR A 8 -9.22 -7.77 12.95
N PHE A 9 -10.15 -6.83 12.72
CA PHE A 9 -10.31 -6.22 11.40
C PHE A 9 -9.04 -5.48 10.95
N LYS A 10 -8.42 -4.66 11.82
CA LYS A 10 -7.15 -3.99 11.51
C LYS A 10 -6.04 -4.97 11.18
N PHE A 11 -5.92 -6.07 11.93
CA PHE A 11 -4.92 -7.10 11.66
C PHE A 11 -5.13 -7.77 10.30
N ARG A 12 -6.38 -8.13 9.98
CA ARG A 12 -6.72 -8.74 8.69
C ARG A 12 -6.45 -7.78 7.53
N GLU A 13 -6.86 -6.52 7.65
CA GLU A 13 -6.63 -5.49 6.64
C GLU A 13 -5.14 -5.26 6.39
N ARG A 14 -4.34 -5.21 7.46
CA ARG A 14 -2.87 -5.15 7.37
C ARG A 14 -2.31 -6.35 6.60
N SER A 15 -2.75 -7.56 6.91
CA SER A 15 -2.30 -8.77 6.22
C SER A 15 -2.63 -8.75 4.73
N LEU A 16 -3.82 -8.27 4.35
CA LEU A 16 -4.23 -8.14 2.94
C LEU A 16 -3.39 -7.08 2.22
N ASN A 17 -3.12 -5.94 2.86
CA ASN A 17 -2.28 -4.89 2.28
C ASN A 17 -0.85 -5.39 2.02
N LEU A 18 -0.29 -6.15 2.97
CA LEU A 18 1.04 -6.77 2.80
C LEU A 18 1.05 -7.79 1.66
N GLN A 19 0.02 -8.62 1.52
CA GLN A 19 -0.11 -9.55 0.40
C GLN A 19 -0.17 -8.81 -0.94
N GLN A 20 -1.03 -7.79 -1.06
CA GLN A 20 -1.12 -6.97 -2.28
C GLN A 20 0.21 -6.29 -2.63
N THR A 21 0.99 -5.91 -1.62
CA THR A 21 2.34 -5.36 -1.82
C THR A 21 3.25 -6.37 -2.47
N ALA A 22 3.30 -7.58 -1.90
CA ALA A 22 4.16 -8.65 -2.38
C ALA A 22 3.80 -8.97 -3.83
N ASP A 23 2.50 -9.15 -4.11
CA ASP A 23 2.00 -9.38 -5.46
C ASP A 23 2.42 -8.25 -6.43
N SER A 24 2.37 -7.00 -5.99
CA SER A 24 2.77 -5.85 -6.82
C SER A 24 4.26 -5.84 -7.13
N ILE A 25 5.11 -6.15 -6.15
CA ILE A 25 6.57 -6.25 -6.33
C ILE A 25 6.92 -7.44 -7.24
N ASP A 26 6.26 -8.59 -7.06
CA ASP A 26 6.48 -9.77 -7.88
C ASP A 26 6.07 -9.54 -9.34
N LEU A 27 4.93 -8.89 -9.56
CA LEU A 27 4.51 -8.47 -10.90
C LEU A 27 5.52 -7.52 -11.54
N GLU A 28 6.14 -6.64 -10.75
CA GLU A 28 7.14 -5.71 -11.26
C GLU A 28 8.44 -6.41 -11.62
N LEU A 29 8.89 -7.33 -10.78
CA LEU A 29 10.06 -8.16 -11.03
C LEU A 29 9.88 -9.01 -12.29
N GLN A 30 8.70 -9.61 -12.48
CA GLN A 30 8.37 -10.34 -13.70
C GLN A 30 8.37 -9.43 -14.92
N ALA A 31 7.83 -8.22 -14.82
CA ALA A 31 7.83 -7.27 -15.92
C ALA A 31 9.25 -6.86 -16.32
N TYR A 32 10.12 -6.62 -15.35
CA TYR A 32 11.54 -6.33 -15.55
C TYR A 32 12.27 -7.52 -16.21
N ALA A 33 12.11 -8.72 -15.65
CA ALA A 33 12.76 -9.94 -16.15
C ALA A 33 12.35 -10.30 -17.58
N LEU A 34 11.06 -10.14 -17.92
CA LEU A 34 10.53 -10.40 -19.25
C LEU A 34 10.75 -9.25 -20.24
N LYS A 35 11.31 -8.11 -19.78
CA LYS A 35 11.44 -6.87 -20.58
C LYS A 35 10.12 -6.49 -21.24
N ILE A 36 9.07 -6.39 -20.43
CA ILE A 36 7.75 -5.95 -20.87
C ILE A 36 7.35 -4.67 -20.14
N ARG A 37 6.20 -4.10 -20.53
CA ARG A 37 5.69 -2.83 -19.99
C ARG A 37 6.78 -1.74 -20.12
N ARG A 38 7.06 -1.05 -19.03
CA ARG A 38 8.03 0.05 -18.92
C ARG A 38 9.49 -0.35 -19.17
N TYR A 39 9.80 -1.65 -19.28
CA TYR A 39 11.16 -2.14 -19.52
C TYR A 39 11.43 -2.60 -20.96
N ARG A 40 10.42 -2.56 -21.85
CA ARG A 40 10.51 -3.19 -23.18
C ARG A 40 11.64 -2.66 -24.06
N ASP A 41 11.86 -1.35 -24.04
CA ASP A 41 12.80 -0.67 -24.92
C ASP A 41 13.92 0.05 -24.15
N LEU A 42 14.09 -0.28 -22.86
CA LEU A 42 15.11 0.33 -22.02
C LEU A 42 16.44 -0.42 -22.09
N PRO A 43 17.58 0.29 -22.18
CA PRO A 43 18.90 -0.29 -21.90
C PRO A 43 18.93 -0.91 -20.50
N ASN A 44 19.73 -1.96 -20.28
CA ASN A 44 19.76 -2.69 -19.00
C ASN A 44 19.97 -1.78 -17.78
N ASP A 45 20.88 -0.80 -17.86
CA ASP A 45 21.16 0.12 -16.75
C ASP A 45 19.95 0.99 -16.42
N GLN A 46 19.27 1.51 -17.45
CA GLN A 46 18.04 2.30 -17.27
C GLN A 46 16.89 1.43 -16.76
N ALA A 47 16.72 0.23 -17.31
CA ALA A 47 15.70 -0.71 -16.84
C ALA A 47 15.89 -1.06 -15.36
N THR A 48 17.15 -1.21 -14.92
CA THR A 48 17.49 -1.54 -13.53
C THR A 48 17.20 -0.37 -12.60
N ALA A 49 17.56 0.86 -12.99
CA ALA A 49 17.21 2.06 -12.25
C ALA A 49 15.68 2.24 -12.14
N THR A 50 14.97 2.11 -13.26
CA THR A 50 13.50 2.18 -13.29
C THR A 50 12.86 1.09 -12.44
N PHE A 51 13.41 -0.12 -12.40
CA PHE A 51 12.91 -1.17 -11.51
C PHE A 51 13.10 -0.82 -10.04
N ALA A 52 14.29 -0.34 -9.66
CA ALA A 52 14.57 0.07 -8.28
C ALA A 52 13.65 1.20 -7.82
N GLU A 53 13.46 2.24 -8.65
CA GLU A 53 12.57 3.36 -8.35
C GLU A 53 11.12 2.92 -8.12
N GLU A 54 10.63 1.99 -8.94
CA GLU A 54 9.26 1.50 -8.83
C GLU A 54 9.05 0.63 -7.59
N VAL A 55 10.04 -0.19 -7.22
CA VAL A 55 10.01 -0.96 -5.95
C VAL A 55 9.99 -0.01 -4.75
N GLU A 56 10.82 1.04 -4.76
CA GLU A 56 10.82 2.05 -3.70
C GLU A 56 9.48 2.80 -3.63
N ARG A 57 8.88 3.17 -4.76
CA ARG A 57 7.54 3.78 -4.78
C ARG A 57 6.50 2.86 -4.14
N ILE A 58 6.49 1.57 -4.50
CA ILE A 58 5.56 0.59 -3.90
C ILE A 58 5.78 0.53 -2.39
N ARG A 59 7.03 0.48 -1.90
CA ARG A 59 7.35 0.45 -0.46
C ARG A 59 6.87 1.70 0.27
N GLU A 60 7.03 2.87 -0.33
CA GLU A 60 6.54 4.13 0.24
C GLU A 60 5.01 4.16 0.34
N GLU A 61 4.31 3.69 -0.69
CA GLU A 61 2.86 3.57 -0.69
C GLU A 61 2.38 2.66 0.44
N GLN A 62 3.08 1.55 0.69
CA GLN A 62 2.74 0.66 1.80
C GLN A 62 3.00 1.28 3.17
N ARG A 63 4.13 1.98 3.34
CA ARG A 63 4.40 2.71 4.59
C ARG A 63 3.30 3.72 4.87
N LYS A 64 2.81 4.43 3.85
CA LYS A 64 1.67 5.37 3.98
C LYS A 64 0.38 4.67 4.37
N LYS A 65 0.10 3.46 3.84
CA LYS A 65 -1.08 2.66 4.22
C LYS A 65 -0.97 2.15 5.66
N GLU A 66 0.19 1.68 6.08
CA GLU A 66 0.42 1.24 7.47
C GLU A 66 0.20 2.39 8.47
N LEU A 67 0.75 3.58 8.19
CA LEU A 67 0.54 4.77 9.03
C LEU A 67 -0.93 5.20 9.11
N GLN A 68 -1.71 5.01 8.05
CA GLN A 68 -3.15 5.27 8.05
C GLN A 68 -3.94 4.24 8.87
N LEU A 69 -3.53 2.97 8.83
CA LEU A 69 -4.14 1.89 9.62
C LEU A 69 -3.88 2.05 11.13
N GLU A 70 -2.71 2.55 11.49
CA GLU A 70 -2.30 2.82 12.88
C GLU A 70 -3.04 4.01 13.48
N GLN A 71 -3.35 5.02 12.67
CA GLN A 71 -4.15 6.16 13.13
C GLN A 71 -5.57 5.70 13.49
N PRO A 72 -6.11 6.12 14.66
CA PRO A 72 -7.52 5.97 14.93
C PRO A 72 -8.30 6.80 13.89
N PRO A 73 -9.45 6.31 13.37
CA PRO A 73 -10.31 7.16 12.57
C PRO A 73 -10.64 8.39 13.42
N GLU A 74 -10.36 9.60 12.92
CA GLU A 74 -10.79 10.82 13.59
C GLU A 74 -12.29 10.66 13.89
N ALA A 75 -12.66 10.76 15.16
CA ALA A 75 -14.05 10.76 15.56
C ALA A 75 -14.70 11.94 14.84
N THR A 76 -15.47 11.65 13.80
CA THR A 76 -16.21 12.65 13.04
C THR A 76 -16.98 13.48 14.07
N PRO A 77 -16.75 14.80 14.19
CA PRO A 77 -17.42 15.59 15.21
C PRO A 77 -18.92 15.47 14.97
N GLN A 78 -19.55 14.71 15.85
CA GLN A 78 -20.98 14.44 15.83
C GLN A 78 -21.66 15.80 15.90
N GLN A 79 -22.41 16.12 14.84
CA GLN A 79 -23.17 17.35 14.69
C GLN A 79 -23.88 17.65 16.00
N ARG A 80 -23.50 18.76 16.66
CA ARG A 80 -24.16 19.24 17.86
C ARG A 80 -25.63 19.48 17.51
N PRO A 81 -26.61 18.86 18.19
CA PRO A 81 -28.00 19.18 17.93
C PRO A 81 -28.23 20.64 18.35
N GLN A 82 -28.71 21.44 17.40
CA GLN A 82 -29.19 22.79 17.64
C GLN A 82 -30.30 22.71 18.70
N THR A 83 -30.12 23.37 19.83
CA THR A 83 -31.18 23.52 20.82
C THR A 83 -31.49 25.01 20.95
N VAL A 84 -32.61 25.36 20.30
CA VAL A 84 -33.64 26.38 20.60
C VAL A 84 -33.20 27.69 21.21
#